data_AF-A0A1Y2GLP6-F1
#
_entry.id   AF-A0A1Y2GLP6-F1
#
_cell.length_a   1.000
_cell.length_b   1.000
_cell.length_c   1.000
_cell.angle_alpha   90.00
_cell.angle_beta   90.00
_cell.angle_gamma   90.00
#
_symmetry.space_group_name_H-M   'P 1'
#
loop_
_entity.id
_entity.type
_entity.pdbx_description
1 polymer ?
#
loop_
_entity_poly.entity_id
_entity_poly.type
_entity_poly.pdbx_seq_one_letter_code
_entity_poly.pdbx_strand_id
1 'polypeptide(L)'
;YLKFNKIDFEIKPAFEPSMSPTGKLPFLALPNGLYVTSEGFEKWIQENKNQENSNKLSHHEAAEAVAFISLAESKIHPALLYTLWFESSHFCTTTRQHYFGHYSWILATLLAYLGKSGVAHSMLLTRAQIDRELIFDEAAAAIEALSVQLGSDSEYFFGKSEPSSLDAIIFAYLHVILTLPRIRNAKDGGQSDELSRIVRKHENLFKYSQNIWKKWFVA
;
A
#
# COMPACT_ATOMS: atom_id res chain seq x y z
N TYR A 1 -8.33 -4.54 -5.66
CA TYR A 1 -9.01 -5.82 -5.41
C TYR A 1 -10.45 -5.87 -5.92
N LEU A 2 -11.30 -4.86 -5.71
CA LEU A 2 -12.66 -4.84 -6.30
C LEU A 2 -12.65 -4.94 -7.84
N LYS A 3 -11.80 -4.14 -8.51
CA LYS A 3 -11.58 -4.25 -9.97
C LYS A 3 -11.15 -5.65 -10.41
N PHE A 4 -10.22 -6.27 -9.69
CA PHE A 4 -9.72 -7.62 -9.98
C PHE A 4 -10.84 -8.66 -9.97
N ASN A 5 -11.82 -8.48 -9.07
CA ASN A 5 -12.99 -9.33 -8.96
C ASN A 5 -14.15 -8.92 -9.86
N LYS A 6 -13.97 -7.90 -10.72
CA LYS A 6 -14.99 -7.36 -11.63
C LYS A 6 -16.30 -6.99 -10.91
N ILE A 7 -16.16 -6.46 -9.70
CA ILE A 7 -17.27 -5.93 -8.93
C ILE A 7 -17.50 -4.49 -9.37
N ASP A 8 -18.74 -4.11 -9.63
CA ASP A 8 -19.11 -2.73 -9.92
C ASP A 8 -19.10 -1.90 -8.63
N PHE A 9 -18.43 -0.75 -8.65
CA PHE A 9 -18.37 0.16 -7.51
C PHE A 9 -18.21 1.60 -7.96
N GLU A 10 -18.61 2.52 -7.09
CA GLU A 10 -18.39 3.95 -7.24
C GLU A 10 -17.33 4.42 -6.24
N ILE A 11 -16.35 5.21 -6.68
CA ILE A 11 -15.36 5.82 -5.79
C ILE A 11 -15.89 7.17 -5.35
N LYS A 12 -16.16 7.32 -4.05
CA LYS A 12 -16.46 8.61 -3.43
C LYS A 12 -15.25 9.10 -2.64
N PRO A 13 -14.75 10.32 -2.91
CA PRO A 13 -13.61 10.84 -2.17
C PRO A 13 -14.02 11.08 -0.71
N ALA A 14 -13.26 10.49 0.20
CA ALA A 14 -13.36 10.74 1.64
C ALA A 14 -12.03 11.33 2.10
N PHE A 15 -12.08 12.56 2.62
CA PHE A 15 -10.89 13.27 3.08
C PHE A 15 -10.68 13.15 4.59
N GLU A 16 -11.67 12.62 5.31
CA GLU A 16 -11.65 12.50 6.76
C GLU A 16 -11.79 11.05 7.23
N PRO A 17 -10.86 10.55 8.05
CA PRO A 17 -10.97 9.19 8.59
C PRO A 17 -12.23 8.97 9.44
N SER A 18 -12.76 10.01 10.06
CA SER A 18 -14.00 9.99 10.85
C SER A 18 -15.26 9.69 10.04
N MET A 19 -15.19 9.72 8.70
CA MET A 19 -16.27 9.26 7.83
C MET A 19 -16.46 7.74 7.88
N SER A 20 -15.46 7.00 8.35
CA SER A 20 -15.52 5.55 8.56
C SER A 20 -15.93 5.22 10.00
N PRO A 21 -16.78 4.20 10.24
CA PRO A 21 -17.13 3.74 11.59
C PRO A 21 -15.92 3.37 12.46
N THR A 22 -14.81 2.96 11.83
CA THR A 22 -13.57 2.58 12.53
C THR A 22 -12.55 3.71 12.62
N GLY A 23 -12.85 4.89 12.08
CA GLY A 23 -11.88 5.98 12.00
C GLY A 23 -10.73 5.69 11.02
N LYS A 24 -10.87 4.71 10.12
CA LYS A 24 -9.86 4.31 9.14
C LYS A 24 -10.46 4.22 7.74
N LEU A 25 -9.74 4.76 6.76
CA LEU A 25 -10.02 4.61 5.34
C LEU A 25 -9.08 3.54 4.74
N PRO A 26 -9.49 2.83 3.67
CA PRO A 26 -10.80 2.87 3.00
C PRO A 26 -11.87 1.99 3.68
N PHE A 27 -13.14 2.23 3.38
CA PHE A 27 -14.29 1.38 3.76
C PHE A 27 -15.28 1.24 2.59
N LEU A 28 -16.07 0.15 2.57
CA LEU A 28 -17.19 -0.03 1.65
C LEU A 28 -18.48 0.49 2.27
N ALA A 29 -19.25 1.24 1.50
CA ALA A 29 -20.65 1.49 1.81
C ALA A 29 -21.51 0.62 0.88
N LEU A 30 -22.32 -0.27 1.46
CA LEU A 30 -23.21 -1.14 0.72
C LEU A 30 -24.57 -0.46 0.46
N PRO A 31 -25.30 -0.83 -0.60
CA PRO A 31 -26.61 -0.26 -0.90
C PRO A 31 -27.65 -0.46 0.20
N ASN A 32 -27.48 -1.49 1.03
CA ASN A 32 -28.35 -1.80 2.18
C ASN A 32 -28.02 -0.98 3.44
N GLY A 33 -27.09 -0.01 3.35
CA GLY A 33 -26.70 0.85 4.46
C GLY A 33 -25.67 0.24 5.42
N LEU A 34 -25.17 -0.98 5.14
CA LEU A 34 -24.08 -1.57 5.91
C LEU A 34 -22.71 -1.08 5.45
N TYR A 35 -21.75 -1.08 6.37
CA TYR A 35 -20.37 -0.73 6.09
C TYR A 35 -19.45 -1.93 6.24
N VAL A 36 -18.51 -2.09 5.31
CA VAL A 36 -17.45 -3.12 5.39
C VAL A 36 -16.12 -2.41 5.57
N THR A 37 -15.38 -2.79 6.60
CA THR A 37 -14.07 -2.21 6.92
C THR A 37 -12.94 -2.91 6.16
N SER A 38 -11.73 -2.35 6.25
CA SER A 38 -10.53 -2.91 5.61
C SER A 38 -10.31 -4.41 5.90
N GLU A 39 -10.52 -4.81 7.15
CA GLU A 39 -10.33 -6.20 7.62
C GLU A 39 -11.43 -7.15 7.12
N GLY A 40 -12.63 -6.62 6.84
CA GLY A 40 -13.78 -7.40 6.37
C GLY A 40 -13.85 -7.53 4.85
N PHE A 41 -13.03 -6.81 4.08
CA PHE A 41 -13.15 -6.77 2.62
C PHE A 41 -12.98 -8.14 1.96
N GLU A 42 -11.95 -8.88 2.33
CA GLU A 42 -11.68 -10.18 1.71
C GLU A 42 -12.81 -11.17 1.98
N LYS A 43 -13.25 -11.24 3.25
CA LYS A 43 -14.36 -12.10 3.66
C LYS A 43 -15.66 -11.72 2.93
N TRP A 44 -15.96 -10.43 2.87
CA TRP A 44 -17.15 -9.95 2.16
C TRP A 44 -17.13 -10.30 0.67
N ILE A 45 -15.97 -10.16 0.00
CA ILE A 45 -15.83 -10.54 -1.42
C ILE A 45 -16.00 -12.05 -1.60
N GLN A 46 -15.45 -12.88 -0.71
CA GLN A 46 -15.61 -14.33 -0.77
C GLN A 46 -17.06 -14.77 -0.60
N GLU A 47 -17.82 -14.09 0.26
CA GLU A 47 -19.24 -14.39 0.52
C GLU A 47 -20.17 -13.91 -0.60
N ASN A 48 -19.83 -12.79 -1.27
CA ASN A 48 -20.70 -12.15 -2.27
C ASN A 48 -20.34 -12.50 -3.72
N LYS A 49 -19.20 -13.15 -3.98
CA LYS A 49 -18.84 -13.62 -5.33
C LYS A 49 -19.43 -15.01 -5.56
N ASN A 50 -20.27 -15.16 -6.59
CA ASN A 50 -20.69 -16.46 -7.09
C ASN A 50 -19.43 -17.29 -7.43
N GLN A 51 -19.29 -18.46 -6.80
CA GLN A 51 -18.05 -19.25 -6.73
C GLN A 51 -17.53 -19.82 -8.06
N GLU A 52 -18.16 -19.50 -9.20
CA GLU A 52 -17.84 -20.13 -10.49
C GLU A 52 -16.50 -19.66 -11.08
N ASN A 53 -15.97 -18.49 -10.66
CA ASN A 53 -14.72 -17.91 -11.19
C ASN A 53 -13.73 -17.51 -10.09
N SER A 54 -13.67 -18.26 -8.99
CA SER A 54 -12.61 -18.06 -8.00
C SER A 54 -11.49 -19.06 -8.26
N ASN A 55 -10.37 -18.60 -8.82
CA ASN A 55 -9.08 -19.28 -8.68
C ASN A 55 -8.75 -19.36 -7.18
N LYS A 56 -9.27 -20.39 -6.50
CA LYS A 56 -9.03 -20.62 -5.08
C LYS A 56 -7.56 -20.99 -4.94
N LEU A 57 -6.83 -20.20 -4.16
CA LEU A 57 -5.49 -20.57 -3.72
C LEU A 57 -5.58 -21.93 -3.00
N SER A 58 -4.59 -22.80 -3.25
CA SER A 58 -4.40 -24.00 -2.42
C SER A 58 -4.22 -23.58 -0.95
N HIS A 59 -4.54 -24.46 0.00
CA HIS A 59 -4.29 -24.17 1.42
C HIS A 59 -2.84 -23.75 1.70
N HIS A 60 -1.89 -24.34 0.98
CA HIS A 60 -0.48 -23.95 1.07
C HIS A 60 -0.25 -22.53 0.53
N GLU A 61 -0.71 -22.26 -0.70
CA GLU A 61 -0.56 -20.95 -1.34
C GLU A 61 -1.29 -19.84 -0.56
N ALA A 62 -2.41 -20.15 0.08
CA ALA A 62 -3.15 -19.23 0.94
C ALA A 62 -2.37 -18.90 2.21
N ALA A 63 -1.73 -19.88 2.84
CA ALA A 63 -0.86 -19.66 3.99
C ALA A 63 0.38 -18.83 3.62
N GLU A 64 1.00 -19.14 2.48
CA GLU A 64 2.11 -18.35 1.93
C GLU A 64 1.68 -16.92 1.60
N ALA A 65 0.50 -16.73 1.01
CA ALA A 65 -0.04 -15.40 0.72
C ALA A 65 -0.17 -14.56 1.98
N VAL A 66 -0.72 -15.12 3.06
CA VAL A 66 -0.82 -14.44 4.36
C VAL A 66 0.56 -14.09 4.91
N ALA A 67 1.54 -14.99 4.76
CA ALA A 67 2.91 -14.73 5.19
C ALA A 67 3.56 -13.57 4.42
N PHE A 68 3.42 -13.52 3.09
CA PHE A 68 3.95 -12.44 2.26
C PHE A 68 3.22 -11.10 2.48
N ILE A 69 1.90 -11.12 2.71
CA ILE A 69 1.13 -9.94 3.11
C ILE A 69 1.67 -9.41 4.44
N SER A 70 1.83 -10.28 5.43
CA SER A 70 2.35 -9.91 6.76
C SER A 70 3.78 -9.38 6.66
N LEU A 71 4.61 -9.93 5.77
CA LEU A 71 5.96 -9.43 5.50
C LEU A 71 5.92 -8.01 4.91
N ALA A 72 5.06 -7.75 3.94
CA ALA A 72 4.90 -6.42 3.36
C ALA A 72 4.39 -5.39 4.38
N GLU A 73 3.38 -5.76 5.18
CA GLU A 73 2.82 -4.89 6.22
C GLU A 73 3.80 -4.63 7.37
N SER A 74 4.64 -5.60 7.72
CA SER A 74 5.60 -5.44 8.83
C SER A 74 6.90 -4.74 8.40
N LYS A 75 7.33 -4.88 7.14
CA LYS A 75 8.65 -4.38 6.69
C LYS A 75 8.57 -3.27 5.63
N ILE A 76 7.68 -3.38 4.65
CA ILE A 76 7.56 -2.39 3.57
C ILE A 76 6.71 -1.20 4.02
N HIS A 77 5.61 -1.44 4.74
CA HIS A 77 4.73 -0.38 5.22
C HIS A 77 5.46 0.65 6.11
N PRO A 78 6.29 0.25 7.10
CA PRO A 78 7.05 1.22 7.90
C PRO A 78 8.02 2.06 7.07
N ALA A 79 8.65 1.48 6.04
CA ALA A 79 9.53 2.23 5.14
C ALA A 79 8.76 3.28 4.34
N LEU A 80 7.59 2.91 3.82
CA LEU A 80 6.72 3.86 3.13
C LEU A 80 6.24 4.99 4.07
N LEU A 81 5.84 4.66 5.29
CA LEU A 81 5.48 5.66 6.31
C LEU A 81 6.66 6.57 6.65
N TYR A 82 7.87 6.01 6.78
CA TYR A 82 9.08 6.79 7.01
C TYR A 82 9.31 7.81 5.88
N THR A 83 9.29 7.35 4.63
CA THR A 83 9.41 8.19 3.44
C THR A 83 8.35 9.30 3.43
N LEU A 84 7.09 8.99 3.71
CA LEU A 84 6.01 9.98 3.64
C LEU A 84 6.03 11.00 4.79
N TRP A 85 6.30 10.58 6.03
CA TRP A 85 6.07 11.42 7.21
C TRP A 85 7.35 11.99 7.83
N PHE A 86 8.49 11.31 7.66
CA PHE A 86 9.74 11.68 8.30
C PHE A 86 10.73 12.35 7.34
N GLU A 87 10.72 11.98 6.05
CA GLU A 87 11.51 12.72 5.06
C GLU A 87 10.86 14.07 4.75
N SER A 88 11.61 15.15 5.05
CA SER A 88 11.10 16.52 4.98
C SER A 88 10.60 16.90 3.58
N SER A 89 11.29 16.44 2.53
CA SER A 89 10.94 16.68 1.13
C SER A 89 9.55 16.14 0.78
N HIS A 90 9.27 14.87 1.10
CA HIS A 90 7.98 14.24 0.87
C HIS A 90 6.88 14.78 1.77
N PHE A 91 7.19 15.02 3.04
CA PHE A 91 6.23 15.54 4.01
C PHE A 91 5.67 16.90 3.57
N CYS A 92 6.55 17.83 3.20
CA CYS A 92 6.16 19.20 2.84
C CYS A 92 5.44 19.28 1.48
N THR A 93 5.87 18.46 0.50
CA THR A 93 5.41 18.55 -0.90
C THR A 93 4.21 17.66 -1.17
N THR A 94 4.20 16.44 -0.63
CA THR A 94 3.21 15.41 -0.97
C THR A 94 2.26 15.19 0.19
N THR A 95 2.78 14.72 1.33
CA THR A 95 1.96 14.20 2.44
C THR A 95 1.05 15.27 3.04
N ARG A 96 1.60 16.44 3.38
CA ARG A 96 0.79 17.53 3.96
C ARG A 96 -0.33 17.97 3.01
N GLN A 97 -0.03 18.09 1.72
CA GLN A 97 -1.03 18.52 0.73
C GLN A 97 -2.11 17.47 0.51
N HIS A 98 -1.75 16.18 0.44
CA HIS A 98 -2.72 15.11 0.21
C HIS A 98 -3.65 14.89 1.40
N TYR A 99 -3.11 14.94 2.63
CA TYR A 99 -3.89 14.66 3.84
C TYR A 99 -4.62 15.88 4.39
N PHE A 100 -4.08 17.09 4.21
CA PHE A 100 -4.58 18.29 4.88
C PHE A 100 -4.79 19.48 3.95
N GLY A 101 -4.66 19.29 2.62
CA GLY A 101 -4.79 20.37 1.64
C GLY A 101 -6.18 21.01 1.55
N HIS A 102 -7.22 20.33 2.07
CA HIS A 102 -8.57 20.88 2.17
C HIS A 102 -8.77 21.82 3.36
N TYR A 103 -7.80 21.90 4.28
CA TYR A 103 -7.83 22.83 5.41
C TYR A 103 -7.10 24.15 5.09
N SER A 104 -7.40 25.20 5.87
CA SER A 104 -6.62 26.44 5.83
C SER A 104 -5.18 26.19 6.24
N TRP A 105 -4.23 26.94 5.68
CA TRP A 105 -2.79 26.66 5.82
C TRP A 105 -2.30 26.53 7.27
N ILE A 106 -2.86 27.31 8.20
CA ILE A 106 -2.54 27.25 9.64
C ILE A 106 -2.99 25.90 10.22
N LEU A 107 -4.26 25.57 10.02
CA LEU A 107 -4.86 24.34 10.54
C LEU A 107 -4.23 23.10 9.89
N ALA A 108 -4.00 23.14 8.59
CA ALA A 108 -3.30 22.08 7.85
C ALA A 108 -1.91 21.80 8.42
N THR A 109 -1.18 22.85 8.80
CA THR A 109 0.15 22.72 9.40
C THR A 109 0.05 22.08 10.78
N LEU A 110 -0.85 22.56 11.65
CA LEU A 110 -1.06 21.98 12.97
C LEU A 110 -1.46 20.49 12.90
N LEU A 111 -2.47 20.17 12.09
CA LEU A 111 -2.95 18.80 11.91
C LEU A 111 -1.87 17.89 11.31
N ALA A 112 -1.02 18.39 10.42
CA ALA A 112 0.09 17.62 9.88
C ALA A 112 1.13 17.22 10.95
N TYR A 113 1.43 18.11 11.90
CA TYR A 113 2.32 17.77 13.03
C TYR A 113 1.66 16.77 14.00
N LEU A 114 0.36 16.92 14.28
CA LEU A 114 -0.38 15.94 15.07
C LEU A 114 -0.43 14.57 14.39
N GLY A 115 -0.70 14.54 13.08
CA GLY A 115 -0.68 13.33 12.27
C GLY A 115 0.70 12.66 12.27
N LYS A 116 1.78 13.45 12.11
CA LYS A 116 3.15 12.94 12.20
C LYS A 116 3.44 12.31 13.56
N SER A 117 3.00 12.93 14.65
CA SER A 117 3.14 12.37 16.00
C SER A 117 2.36 11.07 16.17
N GLY A 118 1.13 11.00 15.62
CA GLY A 118 0.32 9.77 15.63
C GLY A 118 0.98 8.63 14.84
N VAL A 119 1.54 8.91 13.67
CA VAL A 119 2.30 7.93 12.88
C VAL A 119 3.54 7.46 13.63
N ALA A 120 4.29 8.38 14.25
CA ALA A 120 5.45 8.03 15.07
C ALA A 120 5.05 7.10 16.22
N HIS A 121 3.97 7.42 16.94
CA HIS A 121 3.45 6.58 18.01
C HIS A 121 3.06 5.19 17.49
N SER A 122 2.32 5.11 16.38
CA SER A 122 1.93 3.84 15.77
C SER A 122 3.13 2.98 15.36
N MET A 123 4.21 3.59 14.84
CA MET A 123 5.44 2.86 14.50
C MET A 123 6.17 2.35 15.75
N LEU A 124 6.14 3.11 16.86
CA LEU A 124 6.74 2.71 18.13
C LEU A 124 5.95 1.63 18.88
N LEU A 125 4.68 1.42 18.55
CA LEU A 125 3.89 0.30 19.07
C LEU A 125 4.36 -1.04 18.48
N THR A 126 4.90 -1.04 17.27
CA THR A 126 5.33 -2.26 16.55
C THR A 126 6.85 -2.41 16.50
N ARG A 127 7.61 -1.34 16.72
CA ARG A 127 9.08 -1.31 16.63
C ARG A 127 9.69 -0.61 17.84
N ALA A 128 10.85 -1.08 18.29
CA ALA A 128 11.55 -0.48 19.43
C ALA A 128 12.12 0.93 19.12
N GLN A 129 12.50 1.18 17.87
CA GLN A 129 13.06 2.46 17.44
C GLN A 129 12.67 2.80 16.00
N ILE A 130 12.64 4.10 15.69
CA ILE A 130 12.46 4.62 14.33
C ILE A 130 13.84 4.98 13.80
N ASP A 131 14.57 3.96 13.35
CA ASP A 131 15.86 4.09 12.68
C ASP A 131 15.68 3.92 11.17
N ARG A 132 16.14 4.91 10.40
CA ARG A 132 16.02 4.92 8.94
C ARG A 132 16.75 3.75 8.30
N GLU A 133 18.01 3.54 8.63
CA GLU A 133 18.86 2.55 7.94
C GLU A 133 18.28 1.16 8.17
N LEU A 134 17.94 0.83 9.41
CA LEU A 134 17.30 -0.43 9.77
C LEU A 134 15.96 -0.63 9.04
N ILE A 135 15.11 0.40 8.97
CA ILE A 135 13.82 0.32 8.26
C ILE A 135 14.02 0.02 6.77
N PHE A 136 14.98 0.69 6.14
CA PHE A 136 15.21 0.55 4.71
C PHE A 136 15.89 -0.78 4.37
N ASP A 137 16.79 -1.28 5.21
CA ASP A 137 17.40 -2.60 5.05
C ASP A 137 16.38 -3.72 5.17
N GLU A 138 15.49 -3.64 6.18
CA GLU A 138 14.39 -4.58 6.34
C GLU A 138 13.43 -4.57 5.14
N ALA A 139 13.10 -3.38 4.63
CA ALA A 139 12.25 -3.23 3.46
C ALA A 139 12.94 -3.77 2.20
N ALA A 140 14.25 -3.55 2.04
CA ALA A 140 15.03 -4.07 0.93
C ALA A 140 15.02 -5.61 0.91
N ALA A 141 15.25 -6.24 2.07
CA ALA A 141 15.17 -7.69 2.20
C ALA A 141 13.76 -8.24 1.90
N ALA A 142 12.72 -7.54 2.34
CA ALA A 142 11.34 -7.92 2.05
C ALA A 142 10.99 -7.78 0.56
N ILE A 143 11.44 -6.71 -0.09
CA ILE A 143 11.27 -6.49 -1.54
C ILE A 143 12.03 -7.56 -2.33
N GLU A 144 13.24 -7.93 -1.90
CA GLU A 144 14.01 -9.01 -2.51
C GLU A 144 13.29 -10.35 -2.38
N ALA A 145 12.75 -10.68 -1.20
CA ALA A 145 11.96 -11.89 -1.00
C ALA A 145 10.72 -11.94 -1.91
N LEU A 146 10.02 -10.81 -2.07
CA LEU A 146 8.89 -10.71 -3.01
C LEU A 146 9.33 -10.87 -4.47
N SER A 147 10.48 -10.31 -4.83
CA SER A 147 11.07 -10.46 -6.16
C SER A 147 11.38 -11.93 -6.46
N VAL A 148 11.96 -12.65 -5.49
CA VAL A 148 12.24 -14.08 -5.63
C VAL A 148 10.95 -14.88 -5.77
N GLN A 149 9.95 -14.60 -4.94
CA GLN A 149 8.67 -15.30 -4.96
C GLN A 149 7.87 -15.10 -6.26
N LEU A 150 7.90 -13.89 -6.83
CA LEU A 150 7.22 -13.61 -8.10
C LEU A 150 7.88 -14.38 -9.26
N GLY A 151 9.21 -14.51 -9.22
CA GLY A 151 10.00 -15.05 -10.32
C GLY A 151 10.09 -14.08 -11.50
N SER A 152 10.57 -14.57 -12.64
CA SER A 152 10.81 -13.77 -13.85
C SER A 152 9.67 -13.81 -14.86
N ASP A 153 8.89 -14.90 -14.89
CA ASP A 153 7.97 -15.22 -15.99
C ASP A 153 6.49 -15.25 -15.56
N SER A 154 6.18 -14.91 -14.31
CA SER A 154 4.81 -14.94 -13.78
C SER A 154 4.11 -13.58 -13.93
N GLU A 155 2.88 -13.57 -14.46
CA GLU A 155 2.05 -12.35 -14.51
C GLU A 155 1.55 -11.93 -13.12
N TYR A 156 1.26 -12.93 -12.28
CA TYR A 156 0.77 -12.78 -10.91
C TYR A 156 1.54 -13.71 -9.96
N PHE A 157 1.46 -13.44 -8.66
CA PHE A 157 2.04 -14.34 -7.65
C PHE A 157 1.49 -15.77 -7.79
N PHE A 158 2.34 -16.76 -7.48
CA PHE A 158 2.05 -18.20 -7.64
C PHE A 158 1.73 -18.65 -9.08
N GLY A 159 2.11 -17.86 -10.09
CA GLY A 159 1.95 -18.24 -11.51
C GLY A 159 0.49 -18.40 -11.95
N LYS A 160 -0.46 -17.76 -11.24
CA LYS A 160 -1.89 -17.85 -11.57
C LYS A 160 -2.24 -16.98 -12.77
N SER A 161 -3.34 -17.31 -13.45
CA SER A 161 -3.87 -16.52 -14.57
C SER A 161 -4.69 -15.29 -14.14
N GLU A 162 -5.11 -15.25 -12.86
CA GLU A 162 -5.88 -14.14 -12.28
C GLU A 162 -5.21 -13.63 -11.01
N PRO A 163 -5.30 -12.30 -10.73
CA PRO A 163 -4.69 -11.71 -9.54
C PRO A 163 -5.41 -12.12 -8.25
N SER A 164 -4.60 -12.41 -7.23
CA SER A 164 -5.05 -12.74 -5.88
C SER A 164 -5.18 -11.50 -4.97
N SER A 165 -5.58 -11.70 -3.71
CA SER A 165 -5.54 -10.61 -2.71
C SER A 165 -4.10 -10.18 -2.39
N LEU A 166 -3.16 -11.14 -2.35
CA LEU A 166 -1.73 -10.85 -2.26
C LEU A 166 -1.29 -9.90 -3.38
N ASP A 167 -1.66 -10.19 -4.64
CA ASP A 167 -1.33 -9.33 -5.76
C ASP A 167 -1.88 -7.91 -5.57
N ALA A 168 -3.10 -7.77 -5.06
CA ALA A 168 -3.70 -6.46 -4.82
C ALA A 168 -2.94 -5.65 -3.77
N ILE A 169 -2.52 -6.28 -2.67
CA ILE A 169 -1.81 -5.63 -1.56
C ILE A 169 -0.39 -5.27 -1.98
N ILE A 170 0.36 -6.21 -2.56
CA ILE A 170 1.72 -5.97 -3.00
C ILE A 170 1.74 -4.92 -4.11
N PHE A 171 0.83 -5.03 -5.10
CA PHE A 171 0.67 -4.00 -6.12
C PHE A 171 0.43 -2.62 -5.52
N ALA A 172 -0.44 -2.49 -4.50
CA ALA A 172 -0.73 -1.21 -3.86
C ALA A 172 0.54 -0.58 -3.26
N TYR A 173 1.33 -1.35 -2.50
CA TYR A 173 2.60 -0.87 -1.95
C TYR A 173 3.59 -0.46 -3.04
N LEU A 174 3.85 -1.35 -4.00
CA LEU A 174 4.81 -1.09 -5.07
C LEU A 174 4.40 0.12 -5.92
N HIS A 175 3.12 0.21 -6.26
CA HIS A 175 2.60 1.30 -7.09
C HIS A 175 2.74 2.65 -6.38
N VAL A 176 2.39 2.74 -5.10
CA VAL A 176 2.57 3.98 -4.32
C VAL A 176 4.06 4.35 -4.29
N ILE A 177 4.95 3.41 -3.95
CA ILE A 177 6.40 3.64 -3.90
C ILE A 177 6.94 4.15 -5.25
N LEU A 178 6.49 3.57 -6.36
CA LEU A 178 6.98 3.89 -7.70
C LEU A 178 6.41 5.19 -8.28
N THR A 179 5.22 5.60 -7.84
CA THR A 179 4.52 6.81 -8.31
C THR A 179 4.76 8.04 -7.42
N LEU A 180 5.43 7.87 -6.27
CA LEU A 180 5.85 9.01 -5.47
C LEU A 180 6.67 10.00 -6.32
N PRO A 181 6.36 11.31 -6.23
CA PRO A 181 7.08 12.33 -6.97
C PRO A 181 8.58 12.25 -6.67
N ARG A 182 9.39 12.30 -7.73
CA ARG A 182 10.85 12.31 -7.60
C ARG A 182 11.32 13.68 -7.12
N ILE A 183 11.57 13.84 -5.83
CA ILE A 183 11.97 15.12 -5.25
C ILE A 183 13.50 15.17 -5.14
N ARG A 184 14.12 15.97 -6.02
CA ARG A 184 15.55 16.27 -5.94
C ARG A 184 15.78 17.42 -4.97
N ASN A 185 16.16 17.08 -3.75
CA ASN A 185 16.62 18.06 -2.77
C ASN A 185 18.14 17.91 -2.61
N ALA A 186 18.88 18.98 -2.91
CA ALA A 186 20.34 19.00 -2.80
C ALA A 186 20.85 18.72 -1.37
N LYS A 187 19.99 18.93 -0.36
CA LYS A 187 20.30 18.69 1.06
C LYS A 187 20.05 17.25 1.51
N ASP A 188 19.25 16.47 0.78
CA ASP A 188 18.84 15.12 1.18
C ASP A 188 19.76 14.03 0.63
N GLY A 189 20.82 14.37 -0.11
CA GLY A 189 21.81 13.39 -0.61
C GLY A 189 21.23 12.28 -1.50
N GLY A 190 20.02 12.45 -2.06
CA GLY A 190 19.32 11.41 -2.83
C GLY A 190 18.55 10.38 -2.01
N GLN A 191 18.43 10.59 -0.70
CA GLN A 191 17.73 9.69 0.24
C GLN A 191 16.22 9.59 -0.05
N SER A 192 15.61 10.66 -0.55
CA SER A 192 14.19 10.72 -0.90
C SER A 192 13.77 9.63 -1.90
N ASP A 193 14.62 9.34 -2.88
CA ASP A 193 14.29 8.36 -3.92
C ASP A 193 14.66 6.92 -3.56
N GLU A 194 15.24 6.68 -2.39
CA GLU A 194 15.91 5.42 -2.06
C GLU A 194 14.96 4.21 -2.12
N LEU A 195 13.78 4.31 -1.51
CA LEU A 195 12.80 3.21 -1.50
C LEU A 195 12.35 2.87 -2.91
N SER A 196 12.11 3.89 -3.74
CA SER A 196 11.76 3.70 -5.15
C SER A 196 12.90 3.08 -5.97
N ARG A 197 14.16 3.41 -5.64
CA ARG A 197 15.36 2.84 -6.26
C ARG A 197 15.53 1.37 -5.89
N ILE A 198 15.24 1.01 -4.63
CA ILE A 198 15.23 -0.39 -4.17
C ILE A 198 14.26 -1.20 -5.03
N VAL A 199 13.00 -0.74 -5.17
CA VAL A 199 12.02 -1.45 -6.02
C VAL A 199 12.48 -1.51 -7.48
N ARG A 200 12.98 -0.40 -8.06
CA ARG A 200 13.43 -0.37 -9.47
C ARG A 200 14.66 -1.24 -9.75
N LYS A 201 15.45 -1.61 -8.74
CA LYS A 201 16.56 -2.57 -8.88
C LYS A 201 16.03 -3.96 -9.28
N HIS A 202 14.81 -4.30 -8.88
CA HIS A 202 14.12 -5.55 -9.22
C HIS A 202 13.23 -5.34 -10.45
N GLU A 203 13.79 -5.60 -11.64
CA GLU A 203 13.09 -5.35 -12.91
C GLU A 203 11.77 -6.12 -13.04
N ASN A 204 11.70 -7.34 -12.50
CA ASN A 204 10.50 -8.16 -12.49
C ASN A 204 9.37 -7.52 -11.69
N LEU A 205 9.64 -7.01 -10.48
CA LEU A 205 8.66 -6.29 -9.67
C LEU A 205 8.21 -4.98 -10.33
N PHE A 206 9.14 -4.27 -10.96
CA PHE A 206 8.81 -3.05 -11.70
C PHE A 206 7.88 -3.35 -12.89
N LYS A 207 8.21 -4.34 -13.72
CA LYS A 207 7.38 -4.79 -14.85
C LYS A 207 6.01 -5.29 -14.36
N TYR A 208 5.98 -6.07 -13.29
CA TYR A 208 4.77 -6.55 -12.63
C TYR A 208 3.83 -5.40 -12.26
N SER A 209 4.33 -4.38 -11.54
CA SER A 209 3.51 -3.22 -11.17
C SER A 209 2.99 -2.47 -12.40
N GLN A 210 3.82 -2.27 -13.42
CA GLN A 210 3.38 -1.62 -14.67
C GLN A 210 2.31 -2.42 -15.42
N ASN A 211 2.45 -3.74 -15.49
CA ASN A 211 1.52 -4.61 -16.21
C ASN A 211 0.15 -4.61 -15.51
N ILE A 212 0.11 -4.72 -14.18
CA ILE A 212 -1.13 -4.64 -13.41
C ILE A 212 -1.82 -3.30 -13.62
N TRP A 213 -1.08 -2.19 -13.54
CA TRP A 213 -1.63 -0.86 -13.75
C TRP A 213 -2.27 -0.72 -15.14
N LYS A 214 -1.54 -1.12 -16.19
CA LYS A 214 -2.03 -1.07 -17.58
C LYS A 214 -3.28 -1.93 -17.78
N LYS A 215 -3.30 -3.14 -17.23
CA LYS A 215 -4.38 -4.11 -17.44
C LYS A 215 -5.67 -3.74 -16.72
N TRP A 216 -5.59 -3.18 -15.51
CA TRP A 216 -6.76 -3.00 -14.63
C TRP A 216 -7.17 -1.56 -14.35
N PHE A 217 -6.31 -0.57 -14.61
CA PHE A 217 -6.57 0.82 -14.20
C PHE A 217 -6.57 1.83 -15.33
N VAL A 218 -5.99 1.50 -16.49
CA VAL A 218 -5.94 2.39 -17.67
C VAL A 218 -7.04 2.07 -18.71
N ALA A 219 -7.70 0.90 -18.59
CA ALA A 219 -8.77 0.46 -19.48
C ALA A 219 -10.11 1.16 -19.20
#